data_AF-A0A3N6P0V2-F1
#
_entry.id   AF-A0A3N6P0V2-F1
#
_cell.length_a   1.000
_cell.length_b   1.000
_cell.length_c   1.000
_cell.angle_alpha   90.00
_cell.angle_beta   90.00
_cell.angle_gamma   90.00
#
_symmetry.space_group_name_H-M   'P 1'
#
loop_
_entity.id
_entity.type
_entity.pdbx_description
1 polymer ?
#
loop_
_entity_poly.entity_id
_entity_poly.type
_entity_poly.pdbx_seq_one_letter_code
_entity_poly.pdbx_strand_id
1 'polypeptide(L)'
;MWQSATTAPFDRDLQLAVIDSTGEHALVFPCRRVLRGWINSQTGSPVHVFPTHWREWDGRIEEAPIGEPEQERLAIVEEYADDQRAIIKKDRDGFN
;
A
#
# COMPACT_ATOMS: atom_id res chain seq x y z
N MET A 1 1.93 7.93 14.79
CA MET A 1 2.84 9.11 14.81
C MET A 1 4.19 8.69 14.28
N TRP A 2 4.80 9.50 13.42
CA TRP A 2 6.11 9.21 12.82
C TRP A 2 7.26 9.50 13.80
N GLN A 3 8.32 8.71 13.70
CA GLN A 3 9.54 8.77 14.51
C GLN A 3 10.78 8.81 13.60
N SER A 4 11.93 9.27 14.08
CA SER A 4 13.17 9.32 13.29
C SER A 4 13.64 7.91 12.91
N ALA A 5 13.98 7.66 11.65
CA ALA A 5 14.49 6.36 11.18
C ALA A 5 15.69 5.83 11.99
N THR A 6 16.48 6.72 12.60
CA THR A 6 17.62 6.34 13.44
C THR A 6 17.21 5.59 14.71
N THR A 7 16.04 5.89 15.27
CA THR A 7 15.51 5.29 16.50
C THR A 7 14.71 4.01 16.25
N ALA A 8 14.61 3.58 14.99
CA ALA A 8 13.80 2.44 14.62
C ALA A 8 14.31 1.16 15.30
N PRO A 9 13.42 0.41 15.98
CA PRO A 9 13.79 -0.84 16.64
C PRO A 9 14.17 -1.91 15.62
N PHE A 10 15.03 -2.82 16.05
CA PHE A 10 15.28 -4.05 15.33
C PHE A 10 14.11 -5.02 15.54
N ASP A 11 13.90 -5.90 14.56
CA ASP A 11 12.94 -7.00 14.63
C ASP A 11 11.46 -6.61 14.86
N ARG A 12 11.08 -5.41 14.42
CA ARG A 12 9.68 -5.00 14.33
C ARG A 12 9.28 -4.71 12.90
N ASP A 13 8.00 -4.91 12.62
CA ASP A 13 7.39 -4.56 11.35
C ASP A 13 6.99 -3.09 11.40
N LEU A 14 7.67 -2.30 10.59
CA LEU A 14 7.56 -0.84 10.59
C LEU A 14 7.12 -0.37 9.22
N GLN A 15 6.33 0.69 9.18
CA GLN A 15 6.19 1.49 7.98
C GLN A 15 7.33 2.50 7.93
N LEU A 16 8.00 2.57 6.79
CA LEU A 16 9.06 3.54 6.55
C LEU A 16 8.55 4.68 5.67
N ALA A 17 9.07 5.88 5.88
CA ALA A 17 8.86 7.01 4.99
C ALA A 17 10.19 7.62 4.55
N VAL A 18 10.23 8.05 3.30
CA VAL A 18 11.34 8.75 2.67
C VAL A 18 10.84 10.16 2.33
N ILE A 19 11.67 11.17 2.55
CA ILE A 19 11.39 12.52 2.06
C ILE A 19 12.25 12.75 0.81
N ASP A 20 11.60 13.13 -0.29
CA ASP A 20 12.25 13.56 -1.52
C ASP A 20 11.81 14.99 -1.92
N SER A 21 12.11 15.40 -3.16
CA SER A 21 11.75 16.73 -3.68
C SER A 21 10.25 17.01 -3.74
N THR A 22 9.43 15.96 -3.75
CA THR A 22 7.98 15.98 -3.92
C THR A 22 7.24 15.89 -2.59
N GLY A 23 7.91 15.44 -1.53
CA GLY A 23 7.36 15.39 -0.18
C GLY A 23 7.70 14.10 0.56
N GLU A 24 6.86 13.76 1.54
CA GLU A 24 6.98 12.54 2.32
C GLU A 24 6.25 11.37 1.63
N HIS A 25 6.98 10.29 1.37
CA HIS A 25 6.48 9.09 0.74
C HIS A 25 6.64 7.89 1.69
N ALA A 26 5.51 7.38 2.18
CA ALA A 26 5.47 6.18 2.99
C ALA A 26 5.46 4.92 2.12
N LEU A 27 6.27 3.93 2.48
CA LEU A 27 6.26 2.60 1.86
C LEU A 27 4.97 1.86 2.23
N VAL A 28 4.34 1.24 1.24
CA VAL A 28 3.04 0.55 1.36
C VAL A 28 3.16 -0.92 1.80
N PHE A 29 4.29 -1.30 2.38
CA PHE A 29 4.57 -2.65 2.87
C PHE A 29 5.40 -2.61 4.16
N PRO A 30 5.27 -3.63 5.02
CA PRO A 30 6.02 -3.69 6.27
C PRO A 30 7.51 -3.90 6.00
N CYS A 31 8.33 -3.10 6.68
CA CYS A 31 9.78 -3.16 6.62
C CYS A 31 10.36 -3.48 7.99
N ARG A 32 11.43 -4.27 8.03
CA ARG A 32 12.14 -4.62 9.26
C ARG A 32 13.59 -4.15 9.19
N ARG A 33 14.06 -3.53 10.28
CA ARG A 33 15.47 -3.14 10.42
C ARG A 33 16.32 -4.37 10.71
N VAL A 34 17.37 -4.57 9.93
CA VAL A 34 18.39 -5.61 10.10
C VAL A 34 19.78 -4.97 10.15
N LEU A 35 20.80 -5.75 10.50
CA LEU A 35 22.19 -5.25 10.63
C LEU A 35 22.72 -4.56 9.37
N ARG A 36 22.28 -4.99 8.18
CA ARG A 36 22.74 -4.48 6.89
C ARG A 36 21.79 -3.48 6.23
N GLY A 37 20.75 -3.02 6.93
CA GLY A 37 19.78 -2.07 6.39
C GLY A 37 18.34 -2.52 6.64
N TRP A 38 17.54 -2.56 5.57
CA TRP A 38 16.11 -2.82 5.64
C TRP A 38 15.73 -4.00 4.75
N ILE A 39 14.76 -4.78 5.21
CA ILE A 39 14.13 -5.83 4.43
C ILE A 39 12.62 -5.64 4.43
N ASN A 40 11.95 -6.10 3.38
CA ASN A 40 10.51 -6.27 3.39
C ASN A 40 10.20 -7.46 4.32
N SER A 41 9.37 -7.24 5.34
CA SER A 41 9.08 -8.25 6.35
C SER A 41 8.26 -9.43 5.81
N GLN A 42 7.44 -9.20 4.77
CA GLN A 42 6.62 -10.24 4.15
C GLN A 42 7.42 -11.15 3.23
N THR A 43 8.35 -10.59 2.45
CA THR A 43 9.08 -11.34 1.41
C THR A 43 10.51 -11.68 1.80
N GLY A 44 11.08 -11.00 2.79
CA GLY A 44 12.49 -11.08 3.17
C GLY A 44 13.43 -10.36 2.19
N SER A 45 12.91 -9.72 1.15
CA SER A 45 13.73 -9.05 0.13
C SER A 45 14.39 -7.78 0.68
N PRO A 46 15.65 -7.48 0.31
CA PRO A 46 16.30 -6.21 0.67
C PRO A 46 15.54 -4.99 0.15
N VAL A 47 15.47 -3.94 0.98
CA VAL A 47 14.86 -2.65 0.62
C VAL A 47 15.96 -1.60 0.56
N HIS A 48 16.22 -1.09 -0.64
CA HIS A 48 17.29 -0.13 -0.91
C HIS A 48 16.79 1.31 -0.83
N VAL A 49 16.42 1.74 0.38
CA VAL A 49 15.96 3.11 0.65
C VAL A 49 16.70 3.73 1.83
N PHE A 50 16.73 5.06 1.88
CA PHE A 50 17.22 5.83 3.01
C PHE A 50 16.03 6.50 3.71
N PRO A 51 15.35 5.77 4.63
CA PRO A 51 14.17 6.32 5.28
C PRO A 51 14.56 7.48 6.21
N THR A 52 13.73 8.51 6.24
CA THR A 52 13.84 9.63 7.17
C THR A 52 13.02 9.38 8.43
N HIS A 53 11.87 8.71 8.27
CA HIS A 53 10.94 8.43 9.35
C HIS A 53 10.44 6.97 9.36
N TRP A 54 9.93 6.54 10.51
CA TRP A 54 9.24 5.26 10.69
C TRP A 54 8.02 5.38 11.61
N ARG A 55 7.06 4.46 11.48
CA ARG A 55 5.99 4.20 12.47
C ARG A 55 5.76 2.69 12.57
N GLU A 56 5.08 2.24 13.61
CA GLU A 56 4.63 0.84 13.70
C GLU A 56 3.74 0.52 12.50
N TRP A 57 3.93 -0.65 11.89
CA TRP A 57 3.08 -1.12 10.81
C TRP A 57 1.74 -1.58 11.40
N ASP A 58 0.63 -0.94 11.01
CA ASP A 58 -0.70 -1.24 11.54
C ASP A 58 -1.48 -2.27 10.71
N GLY A 59 -0.84 -2.85 9.68
CA GLY A 59 -1.48 -3.83 8.80
C GLY A 59 -2.48 -3.22 7.82
N ARG A 60 -2.75 -1.92 7.92
CA ARG A 60 -3.51 -1.21 6.90
C ARG A 60 -2.50 -0.75 5.87
N ILE A 61 -2.66 -1.25 4.65
CA ILE A 61 -2.24 -0.45 3.52
C ILE A 61 -3.12 0.79 3.62
N GLU A 62 -2.66 1.84 4.30
CA GLU A 62 -3.19 3.17 4.05
C GLU A 62 -2.96 3.33 2.56
N GLU A 63 -4.03 3.16 1.78
CA GLU A 63 -4.06 3.37 0.35
C GLU A 63 -3.40 4.74 0.18
N ALA A 64 -2.14 4.74 -0.27
CA ALA A 64 -1.36 5.95 -0.32
C ALA A 64 -2.20 6.98 -1.08
N PRO A 65 -2.35 8.22 -0.60
CA PRO A 65 -3.10 9.23 -1.33
C PRO A 65 -2.26 9.64 -2.53
N ILE A 66 -2.21 8.76 -3.54
CA ILE A 66 -1.70 9.05 -4.87
C ILE A 66 -2.93 9.37 -5.71
N GLY A 67 -3.50 10.54 -5.47
CA GLY A 67 -4.24 11.28 -6.48
C GLY A 67 -5.56 10.74 -7.03
N GLU A 68 -6.18 9.69 -6.48
CA GLU A 68 -7.53 9.28 -6.89
C GLU A 68 -8.45 9.15 -5.67
N PRO A 69 -9.57 9.89 -5.62
CA PRO A 69 -10.53 9.77 -4.52
C PRO A 69 -11.12 8.36 -4.48
N GLU A 70 -11.31 7.83 -3.27
CA GLU A 70 -11.99 6.54 -3.01
C GLU A 70 -13.29 6.40 -3.81
N GLN A 71 -13.99 7.51 -4.04
CA GLN A 71 -15.21 7.59 -4.84
C GLN A 71 -15.02 7.10 -6.29
N GLU A 72 -13.88 7.41 -6.90
CA GLU A 72 -13.55 7.08 -8.29
C GLU A 72 -13.12 5.62 -8.39
N ARG A 73 -12.38 5.12 -7.39
CA ARG A 73 -12.07 3.69 -7.25
C ARG A 73 -13.34 2.84 -7.04
N LEU A 74 -14.26 3.30 -6.21
CA LEU A 74 -15.55 2.63 -5.99
C LEU A 74 -16.43 2.69 -7.23
N ALA A 75 -16.44 3.82 -7.95
CA ALA A 75 -17.16 3.96 -9.21
C ALA A 75 -16.67 2.96 -10.26
N ILE A 76 -15.35 2.74 -10.37
CA ILE A 76 -14.78 1.71 -11.26
C ILE A 76 -15.27 0.30 -10.87
N VAL A 77 -15.32 -0.02 -9.57
CA VAL A 77 -15.80 -1.33 -9.07
C VAL A 77 -17.30 -1.52 -9.33
N GLU A 78 -18.11 -0.47 -9.14
CA GLU A 78 -19.55 -0.49 -9.41
C GLU A 78 -19.87 -0.61 -10.91
N GLU A 79 -19.18 0.16 -11.75
CA GLU A 79 -19.30 0.08 -13.22
C GLU A 79 -18.99 -1.34 -13.71
N TYR A 80 -17.89 -1.93 -13.25
CA TYR A 80 -17.54 -3.32 -13.59
C TYR A 80 -18.61 -4.33 -13.13
N ALA A 81 -19.17 -4.13 -11.93
CA ALA A 81 -20.21 -5.02 -11.41
C ALA A 81 -21.50 -4.93 -12.23
N ASP A 82 -21.87 -3.74 -12.69
CA ASP A 82 -23.05 -3.52 -13.52
C ASP A 82 -22.85 -4.04 -14.95
N ASP A 83 -21.66 -3.89 -15.53
CA ASP A 83 -21.29 -4.51 -16.80
C ASP A 83 -21.36 -6.04 -16.71
N GLN A 84 -20.83 -6.63 -15.64
CA GLN A 84 -20.94 -8.08 -15.41
C GLN A 84 -22.39 -8.54 -15.25
N ARG A 85 -23.22 -7.78 -14.53
CA ARG A 85 -24.67 -8.07 -14.40
C ARG A 85 -25.38 -7.97 -15.76
N ALA A 86 -25.01 -7.01 -16.60
CA ALA A 86 -25.57 -6.84 -17.94
C ALA A 86 -25.18 -8.01 -18.85
N ILE A 87 -23.93 -8.48 -18.78
CA ILE A 87 -23.45 -9.67 -19.51
C ILE A 87 -24.21 -10.92 -19.06
N ILE A 88 -24.29 -11.19 -17.75
CA ILE A 88 -24.99 -12.35 -17.19
C ILE A 88 -26.48 -12.34 -17.57
N LYS A 89 -27.12 -11.17 -17.56
CA LYS A 89 -28.51 -11.01 -17.98
C LYS A 89 -28.70 -11.28 -19.47
N LYS A 90 -27.79 -10.79 -20.31
CA LYS A 90 -27.82 -11.00 -21.76
C LYS A 90 -27.62 -12.46 -22.14
N ASP A 91 -26.77 -13.19 -21.42
CA ASP A 91 -26.61 -14.64 -21.61
C ASP A 91 -27.88 -15.40 -21.19
N ARG A 92 -28.55 -14.96 -20.12
CA ARG A 92 -29.84 -15.54 -19.68
C ARG A 92 -30.98 -15.29 -20.66
N ASP A 93 -31.03 -14.13 -21.28
CA ASP A 93 -32.07 -13.74 -22.25
C ASP A 93 -31.77 -14.21 -23.69
N GLY A 94 -30.54 -14.66 -23.96
CA GLY A 94 -30.07 -15.16 -25.26
C GLY A 94 -30.16 -16.69 -25.45
N PHE A 95 -30.54 -17.44 -24.41
CA PHE A 95 -30.93 -18.86 -24.51
C PHE A 95 -32.46 -18.96 -24.69
N ASN A 96 -32.98 -18.60 -25.86
CA ASN A 96 -34.34 -18.94 -26.29
C ASN A 96 -34.36 -19.22 -27.80
#